data_AF-A0A932TH51-F1
#
_entry.id   AF-A0A932TH51-F1
#
_cell.length_a   1.000
_cell.length_b   1.000
_cell.length_c   1.000
_cell.angle_alpha   90.00
_cell.angle_beta   90.00
_cell.angle_gamma   90.00
#
_symmetry.space_group_name_H-M   'P 1'
#
loop_
_entity.id
_entity.type
_entity.pdbx_description
1 polymer ?
#
loop_
_entity_poly.entity_id
_entity_poly.type
_entity_poly.pdbx_seq_one_letter_code
_entity_poly.pdbx_strand_id
1 'polypeptide(L)'
;IGLEGLRRVCAATSLPVIAIGGITRERVAEVLAAGAAGVAVMSAVAAAVDMEVAVRSLAGALGAGERSRQGAKPPRGKAARENEKPETGNPKSET
;
A
#
# COMPACT_ATOMS: atom_id res chain seq x y z
N ILE A 1 5.48 12.33 3.40
CA ILE A 1 6.37 11.31 2.77
C ILE A 1 6.53 11.50 1.26
N GLY A 2 5.52 12.01 0.55
CA GLY A 2 5.62 12.28 -0.89
C GLY A 2 5.78 11.01 -1.73
N LEU A 3 5.96 11.17 -3.05
CA LEU A 3 6.11 10.04 -3.99
C LEU A 3 7.34 9.19 -3.68
N GLU A 4 8.45 9.81 -3.26
CA GLU A 4 9.67 9.07 -2.93
C GLU A 4 9.51 8.22 -1.68
N GLY A 5 8.88 8.77 -0.64
CA GLY A 5 8.55 7.99 0.55
C GLY A 5 7.56 6.87 0.25
N LEU A 6 6.58 7.12 -0.64
CA LEU A 6 5.66 6.09 -1.10
C LEU A 6 6.40 4.95 -1.83
N ARG A 7 7.34 5.27 -2.75
CA ARG A 7 8.19 4.28 -3.42
C ARG A 7 8.94 3.38 -2.43
N ARG A 8 9.56 4.00 -1.42
CA ARG A 8 10.28 3.28 -0.36
C ARG A 8 9.37 2.32 0.42
N VAL A 9 8.15 2.74 0.73
CA VAL A 9 7.16 1.89 1.44
C VAL A 9 6.73 0.74 0.55
N CYS A 10 6.36 0.99 -0.71
CA CYS A 10 5.95 -0.04 -1.65
C CYS A 10 7.06 -1.08 -1.89
N ALA A 11 8.32 -0.66 -1.96
CA ALA A 11 9.46 -1.57 -2.11
C ALA A 11 9.76 -2.40 -0.85
N ALA A 12 9.31 -1.97 0.33
CA ALA A 12 9.59 -2.62 1.60
C ALA A 12 8.58 -3.72 2.00
N THR A 13 7.49 -3.90 1.25
CA THR A 13 6.46 -4.90 1.55
C THR A 13 5.92 -5.57 0.29
N SER A 14 5.54 -6.84 0.42
CA SER A 14 4.79 -7.58 -0.61
C SER A 14 3.28 -7.39 -0.48
N LEU A 15 2.80 -6.71 0.56
CA LEU A 15 1.38 -6.41 0.74
C LEU A 15 0.95 -5.24 -0.15
N PRO A 16 -0.31 -5.22 -0.64
CA PRO A 16 -0.83 -4.09 -1.38
C PRO A 16 -0.82 -2.79 -0.57
N VAL A 17 -0.21 -1.75 -1.12
CA VAL A 17 -0.19 -0.40 -0.52
C VAL A 17 -1.26 0.46 -1.17
N ILE A 18 -2.13 1.07 -0.36
CA ILE A 18 -3.12 2.05 -0.82
C ILE A 18 -2.65 3.44 -0.40
N ALA A 19 -2.48 4.34 -1.38
CA ALA A 19 -2.06 5.72 -1.11
C ALA A 19 -3.25 6.59 -0.71
N ILE A 20 -3.09 7.39 0.36
CA ILE A 20 -4.11 8.31 0.86
C ILE A 20 -3.50 9.68 1.18
N GLY A 21 -4.28 10.74 0.98
CA GLY A 21 -3.91 12.12 1.29
C GLY A 21 -3.39 12.86 0.06
N GLY A 22 -4.05 13.97 -0.31
CA GLY A 22 -3.67 14.79 -1.46
C GLY A 22 -3.85 14.12 -2.83
N ILE A 23 -4.71 13.09 -2.91
CA ILE A 23 -5.01 12.39 -4.17
C ILE A 23 -5.93 13.27 -5.02
N THR A 24 -5.48 13.58 -6.23
CA THR A 24 -6.26 14.23 -7.28
C THR A 24 -6.14 13.40 -8.56
N ARG A 25 -7.05 13.61 -9.51
CA ARG A 25 -7.05 12.93 -10.81
C ARG A 25 -5.69 12.99 -11.51
N GLU A 26 -5.02 14.14 -11.46
CA GLU A 26 -3.75 14.39 -12.14
C GLU A 26 -2.60 13.60 -11.49
N ARG A 27 -2.67 13.38 -10.18
CA ARG A 27 -1.63 12.68 -9.41
C ARG A 27 -1.79 11.17 -9.38
N VAL A 28 -2.96 10.64 -9.76
CA VAL A 28 -3.23 9.18 -9.71
C VAL A 28 -2.16 8.40 -10.48
N ALA A 29 -1.80 8.82 -11.69
CA ALA A 29 -0.82 8.13 -12.52
C ALA A 29 0.56 8.04 -11.84
N GLU A 30 1.04 9.14 -11.25
CA GLU A 30 2.32 9.19 -10.55
C GLU A 30 2.31 8.33 -9.27
N VAL A 31 1.19 8.29 -8.56
CA VAL A 31 0.99 7.49 -7.35
C VAL A 31 1.01 5.99 -7.67
N LEU A 32 0.35 5.58 -8.75
CA LEU A 32 0.40 4.20 -9.23
C LEU A 32 1.81 3.84 -9.74
N ALA A 33 2.46 4.74 -10.48
CA ALA A 33 3.84 4.55 -10.93
C ALA A 33 4.85 4.46 -9.77
N ALA A 34 4.53 5.08 -8.62
CA ALA A 34 5.30 4.91 -7.38
C ALA A 34 5.11 3.54 -6.70
N GLY A 35 4.29 2.65 -7.27
CA GLY A 35 4.08 1.29 -6.79
C GLY A 35 2.86 1.09 -5.92
N ALA A 36 2.01 2.11 -5.74
CA ALA A 36 0.75 1.93 -5.03
C ALA A 36 -0.17 0.97 -5.80
N ALA A 37 -0.79 0.05 -5.07
CA ALA A 37 -1.77 -0.88 -5.64
C ALA A 37 -3.10 -0.20 -5.97
N GLY A 38 -3.37 0.95 -5.36
CA GLY A 38 -4.55 1.78 -5.55
C GLY A 38 -4.49 3.07 -4.72
N VAL A 39 -5.57 3.85 -4.76
CA VAL A 39 -5.68 5.13 -4.04
C VAL A 39 -6.97 5.19 -3.23
N ALA A 40 -6.92 5.93 -2.13
CA ALA A 40 -8.09 6.30 -1.33
C ALA A 40 -8.27 7.83 -1.36
N VAL A 41 -9.50 8.26 -1.59
CA VAL A 41 -9.89 9.67 -1.71
C VAL A 41 -11.00 9.99 -0.71
N MET A 42 -10.99 11.20 -0.17
CA MET A 42 -12.10 11.74 0.62
C MET A 42 -12.44 13.15 0.14
N SER A 43 -11.57 14.12 0.41
CA SER A 43 -11.83 15.53 0.11
C SER A 43 -12.10 15.81 -1.37
N ALA A 44 -11.39 15.14 -2.28
CA ALA A 44 -11.58 15.30 -3.73
C ALA A 44 -12.99 14.91 -4.23
N VAL A 45 -13.72 14.08 -3.47
CA VAL A 45 -15.10 13.67 -3.78
C VAL A 45 -16.08 14.38 -2.87
N ALA A 46 -15.86 14.34 -1.56
CA ALA A 46 -16.78 14.89 -0.57
C ALA A 46 -16.97 16.41 -0.66
N ALA A 47 -15.98 17.14 -1.19
CA ALA A 47 -16.07 18.58 -1.41
C ALA A 47 -16.42 18.96 -2.87
N ALA A 48 -16.71 17.96 -3.73
CA ALA A 48 -17.05 18.23 -5.12
C ALA A 48 -18.49 18.77 -5.24
N VAL A 49 -18.68 19.72 -6.17
CA VAL A 49 -20.01 20.21 -6.55
C VAL A 49 -20.87 19.08 -7.11
N ASP A 50 -20.25 18.19 -7.88
CA ASP A 50 -20.87 16.98 -8.40
C ASP A 50 -19.98 15.78 -8.07
N MET A 51 -20.45 14.97 -7.11
CA MET A 51 -19.74 13.77 -6.65
C MET A 51 -19.65 12.70 -7.73
N GLU A 52 -20.68 12.54 -8.57
CA GLU A 52 -20.68 11.51 -9.61
C GLU A 52 -19.60 11.82 -10.65
N VAL A 53 -19.54 13.08 -11.10
CA VAL A 53 -18.51 13.54 -12.03
C VAL A 53 -17.12 13.39 -11.42
N ALA A 54 -16.93 13.76 -10.16
CA ALA A 54 -15.65 13.61 -9.47
C ALA A 54 -15.19 12.15 -9.40
N VAL A 55 -16.08 11.24 -8.99
CA VAL A 55 -15.79 9.80 -8.92
C VAL A 55 -15.51 9.23 -10.31
N ARG A 56 -16.33 9.55 -11.31
CA ARG A 56 -16.14 9.08 -12.70
C ARG A 56 -14.81 9.55 -13.27
N SER A 57 -14.41 10.78 -12.98
CA SER A 57 -13.13 11.35 -13.41
C SER A 57 -11.94 10.63 -12.77
N LEU A 58 -12.01 10.37 -11.45
CA LEU A 58 -10.99 9.59 -10.72
C LEU A 58 -10.92 8.13 -11.19
N ALA A 59 -12.07 7.49 -11.40
CA ALA A 59 -12.15 6.12 -11.92
C ALA A 59 -11.55 6.03 -13.33
N GLY A 60 -11.80 7.02 -14.18
CA GLY A 60 -11.16 7.12 -15.50
C GLY A 60 -9.64 7.25 -15.41
N ALA A 61 -9.11 7.98 -14.43
CA ALA A 61 -7.67 8.16 -14.23
C ALA A 61 -6.97 6.91 -13.68
N LEU A 62 -7.69 6.03 -12.96
CA LEU A 62 -7.17 4.73 -12.53
C LEU A 62 -7.02 3.73 -13.69
N GLY A 63 -7.67 4.01 -14.83
CA GLY A 63 -7.77 3.10 -15.97
C GLY A 63 -8.65 1.89 -15.68
N ALA A 64 -9.09 1.18 -16.72
CA ALA A 64 -9.85 -0.08 -16.61
C ALA A 64 -8.99 -1.27 -16.12
N GLY A 65 -8.10 -1.04 -15.15
CA GLY A 65 -7.14 -2.00 -14.59
C GLY A 65 -7.76 -3.00 -13.60
N GLU A 66 -9.05 -3.29 -13.71
CA GLU A 66 -9.79 -4.14 -12.76
C GLU A 66 -9.96 -5.60 -13.22
N ARG A 67 -9.43 -6.04 -14.36
CA ARG A 67 -9.73 -7.42 -14.84
C ARG A 67 -8.68 -8.50 -14.57
N SER A 68 -7.52 -8.20 -14.00
CA SER A 68 -6.44 -9.19 -13.84
C SER A 68 -6.03 -9.51 -12.40
N ARG A 69 -6.78 -9.07 -11.37
CA ARG A 69 -6.47 -9.35 -9.96
C ARG A 69 -7.43 -10.32 -9.26
N GLN A 70 -8.38 -10.93 -9.97
CA GLN A 70 -9.18 -12.05 -9.44
C GLN A 70 -8.30 -13.31 -9.32
N GLY A 71 -7.32 -13.30 -8.43
CA GLY A 71 -6.32 -14.36 -8.32
C GLY A 71 -5.24 -14.18 -7.23
N ALA A 72 -5.20 -13.05 -6.51
CA ALA A 72 -4.31 -12.90 -5.36
C ALA A 72 -5.14 -12.68 -4.09
N LYS A 73 -5.76 -13.76 -3.60
CA LYS A 73 -6.15 -13.82 -2.20
C LYS A 73 -4.86 -13.60 -1.39
N PRO A 74 -4.76 -12.57 -0.52
CA PRO A 74 -3.55 -12.40 0.27
C PRO A 74 -3.31 -13.70 1.06
N PRO A 75 -2.07 -14.19 1.16
CA PRO A 75 -1.78 -15.26 2.09
C PRO A 75 -2.21 -14.73 3.46
N ARG A 76 -3.22 -15.39 4.06
CA ARG A 76 -3.58 -15.15 5.45
C ARG A 76 -2.30 -15.35 6.24
N GLY A 77 -1.69 -14.25 6.69
CA GLY A 77 -0.41 -14.31 7.37
C GLY A 77 -0.53 -15.30 8.52
N LYS A 78 0.31 -16.34 8.50
CA LYS A 78 0.71 -16.95 9.75
C LYS A 78 1.37 -15.82 10.54
N ALA A 79 0.81 -15.52 11.70
CA ALA A 79 1.43 -14.65 12.67
C ALA A 79 2.92 -15.02 12.75
N ALA A 80 3.80 -14.07 12.44
CA ALA A 80 5.19 -14.17 12.83
C ALA A 80 5.21 -14.12 14.36
N ARG A 81 5.07 -15.30 14.96
CA ARG A 81 5.31 -15.53 16.37
C ARG A 81 6.82 -15.42 16.62
N GLU A 82 7.10 -14.68 17.69
CA GLU A 82 8.18 -14.93 18.64
C GLU A 82 9.62 -14.90 18.09
N ASN A 83 10.27 -13.74 18.28
CA ASN A 83 11.71 -13.71 18.51
C ASN A 83 12.00 -14.34 19.89
N GLU A 84 12.00 -15.67 19.95
CA GLU A 84 12.60 -16.42 21.04
C GLU A 84 14.09 -16.59 20.69
N LYS A 85 14.97 -15.87 21.38
CA LYS A 85 16.41 -16.13 21.33
C LYS A 85 16.65 -17.49 21.99
N PRO A 86 17.30 -18.46 21.34
CA PRO A 86 17.73 -19.67 22.02
C PRO A 86 18.88 -19.32 22.97
N GLU A 87 18.64 -19.61 24.24
CA GLU A 87 19.64 -19.73 25.29
C GLU A 87 20.48 -20.97 24.98
N THR A 88 21.75 -20.77 24.61
CA THR A 88 22.73 -21.85 24.56
C THR A 88 23.84 -21.52 25.55
N GLY A 89 23.68 -22.03 26.77
CA GLY A 89 24.80 -22.19 27.69
C GLY A 89 25.75 -23.28 27.19
N ASN A 90 27.05 -23.07 27.41
CA ASN A 90 28.03 -24.14 27.57
C ASN A 90 29.27 -23.59 28.34
N PRO A 91 30.17 -24.43 28.91
CA PRO A 91 30.49 -24.39 30.34
C PRO A 91 31.97 -24.05 30.62
N LYS A 92 32.25 -23.76 31.90
CA LYS A 92 33.49 -23.98 32.68
C LYS A 92 34.87 -23.76 32.02
N SER A 93 35.62 -22.80 32.58
CA SER A 93 37.07 -22.90 32.92
C SER A 93 37.27 -22.03 34.18
N GLU A 94 37.55 -22.57 35.36
CA GLU A 94 38.84 -23.04 35.89
C GLU A 94 39.84 -21.89 36.13
N THR A 95 39.83 -21.32 37.35
CA THR A 95 40.97 -20.96 38.22
C THR A 95 40.41 -20.52 39.57
#